data_AF-A0A7K4BE99-F1
#
_entry.id   AF-A0A7K4BE99-F1
#
_cell.length_a   1.000
_cell.length_b   1.000
_cell.length_c   1.000
_cell.angle_alpha   90.00
_cell.angle_beta   90.00
_cell.angle_gamma   90.00
#
_symmetry.space_group_name_H-M   'P 1'
#
loop_
_entity.id
_entity.type
_entity.pdbx_description
1 polymer ?
#
loop_
_entity_poly.entity_id
_entity_poly.type
_entity_poly.pdbx_seq_one_letter_code
_entity_poly.pdbx_strand_id
1 'polypeptide(L)'
;MRTNTTILSIGMVLILLIFATFAGCTETAPTENETSGVAPTTPAAGTNVLRIATTTSLENTGLLAELERVYESKTGMDLQFIAQGTGQSLDTARRGDVDLVLVHSPGLEEEFVDEGYGINPRCIAYNYFIIVGPESDPAGIAGTDPVAAFGTIYAAGENNTPDVAFVSRGDNSGTHNQEKALWEEAGYNYDNDILEGAGAWYVDAGKGMGDTLILANEK
;
A
#
# COMPACT_ATOMS: atom_id res chain seq x y z
N MET A 1 6.06 26.55 60.68
CA MET A 1 5.62 27.35 59.50
C MET A 1 4.45 26.60 58.87
N ARG A 2 3.19 26.80 59.27
CA ARG A 2 2.21 27.82 58.83
C ARG A 2 2.06 27.99 57.30
N THR A 3 0.96 27.39 56.82
CA THR A 3 -0.02 27.80 55.78
C THR A 3 0.37 27.86 54.30
N ASN A 4 -0.38 27.10 53.48
CA ASN A 4 -0.91 27.54 52.18
C ASN A 4 -2.13 26.67 51.75
N THR A 5 -3.23 26.78 52.48
CA THR A 5 -4.52 26.12 52.18
C THR A 5 -5.52 27.03 51.48
N THR A 6 -5.14 28.26 51.13
CA THR A 6 -6.07 29.32 50.68
C THR A 6 -6.25 29.44 49.17
N ILE A 7 -5.43 28.75 48.36
CA ILE A 7 -5.45 28.90 46.89
C ILE A 7 -6.36 27.86 46.21
N LEU A 8 -6.64 26.73 46.88
CA LEU A 8 -7.46 25.66 46.31
C LEU A 8 -8.98 25.95 46.36
N SER A 9 -9.41 26.92 47.18
CA SER A 9 -10.84 27.20 47.43
C SER A 9 -11.45 28.29 46.54
N ILE A 10 -10.65 28.97 45.70
CA ILE A 10 -11.14 30.06 44.83
C ILE A 10 -11.43 29.57 43.40
N GLY A 11 -10.68 28.56 42.91
CA GLY A 11 -10.87 28.01 41.56
C GLY A 11 -12.16 27.19 41.37
N MET A 12 -12.67 26.57 42.44
CA MET A 12 -13.86 25.70 42.37
C MET A 12 -15.19 26.48 42.38
N VAL A 13 -15.18 27.75 42.81
CA VAL A 13 -16.38 28.61 42.83
C VAL A 13 -16.61 29.28 41.46
N LEU A 14 -15.59 29.39 40.61
CA LEU A 14 -15.71 30.01 39.28
C LEU A 14 -16.32 29.06 38.23
N ILE A 15 -16.28 27.74 38.45
CA ILE A 15 -16.85 26.71 37.55
C ILE A 15 -18.36 26.51 37.79
N LEU A 16 -18.89 26.96 38.94
CA LEU A 16 -20.30 26.84 39.30
C LEU A 16 -21.19 28.00 38.81
N LEU A 17 -20.63 28.99 38.10
CA LEU A 17 -21.34 30.21 37.68
C LEU A 17 -21.58 30.34 36.17
N ILE A 18 -21.24 29.33 35.36
CA ILE A 18 -21.47 29.34 33.90
C ILE A 18 -22.64 28.41 33.49
N PHE A 19 -23.22 27.64 34.41
CA PHE A 19 -24.33 26.71 34.12
C PHE A 19 -25.75 27.32 34.22
N ALA A 20 -25.88 28.66 34.23
CA ALA A 20 -27.15 29.32 34.54
C ALA A 20 -27.61 30.37 33.50
N THR A 21 -27.63 30.00 32.21
CA THR A 21 -28.42 30.68 31.15
C THR A 21 -28.46 29.70 29.96
N PHE A 22 -29.54 28.98 29.62
CA PHE A 22 -30.83 29.45 29.14
C PHE A 22 -31.91 28.40 29.46
N ALA A 23 -32.97 28.85 30.11
CA ALA A 23 -34.24 28.14 30.18
C ALA A 23 -35.14 28.62 29.05
N GLY A 24 -35.90 27.71 28.45
CA GLY A 24 -37.16 28.03 27.76
C GLY A 24 -37.20 27.65 26.29
N CYS A 25 -37.84 26.51 26.00
CA CYS A 25 -39.06 26.43 25.19
C CYS A 25 -39.59 24.99 25.27
N THR A 26 -40.55 24.77 26.17
CA THR A 26 -41.45 23.61 26.14
C THR A 26 -42.57 23.91 25.16
N GLU A 27 -42.56 23.27 24.00
CA GLU A 27 -43.65 23.33 23.05
C GLU A 27 -44.45 22.02 23.10
N THR A 28 -45.74 22.17 23.33
CA THR A 28 -46.77 21.13 23.37
C THR A 28 -46.91 20.45 22.00
N ALA A 29 -47.00 19.12 21.99
CA ALA A 29 -47.30 18.33 20.80
C ALA A 29 -48.69 18.68 20.23
N PRO A 30 -48.82 18.96 18.92
CA PRO A 30 -50.12 18.97 18.26
C PRO A 30 -50.49 17.55 17.80
N THR A 31 -51.76 17.25 18.03
CA THR A 31 -52.55 16.12 17.54
C THR A 31 -52.64 16.04 16.01
N GLU A 32 -52.62 14.79 15.53
CA GLU A 32 -53.24 14.22 14.33
C GLU A 32 -53.46 15.06 13.04
N ASN A 33 -53.03 14.41 11.94
CA ASN A 33 -53.58 14.45 10.57
C ASN A 33 -53.34 15.70 9.71
N GLU A 34 -52.35 15.61 8.80
CA GLU A 34 -52.61 15.75 7.36
C GLU A 34 -51.40 15.30 6.53
N THR A 35 -51.66 14.36 5.62
CA THR A 35 -50.73 13.82 4.63
C THR A 35 -50.35 14.89 3.61
N SER A 36 -49.23 15.60 3.85
CA SER A 36 -48.60 16.42 2.82
C SER A 36 -47.71 15.52 1.95
N GLY A 37 -48.02 15.48 0.66
CA GLY A 37 -47.29 14.72 -0.34
C GLY A 37 -45.81 15.10 -0.35
N VAL A 38 -44.97 14.19 0.16
CA VAL A 38 -43.54 14.21 -0.08
C VAL A 38 -43.35 13.90 -1.56
N ALA A 39 -43.07 14.95 -2.35
CA ALA A 39 -42.51 14.78 -3.68
C ALA A 39 -41.28 13.85 -3.56
N PRO A 40 -41.08 12.88 -4.48
CA PRO A 40 -39.91 12.04 -4.42
C PRO A 40 -38.68 12.94 -4.47
N THR A 41 -37.92 13.00 -3.38
CA THR A 41 -36.60 13.61 -3.37
C THR A 41 -35.76 12.73 -4.28
N THR A 42 -35.57 13.15 -5.52
CA THR A 42 -34.52 12.58 -6.38
C THR A 42 -33.22 12.69 -5.59
N PRO A 43 -32.50 11.58 -5.35
CA PRO A 43 -31.18 11.66 -4.75
C PRO A 43 -30.39 12.70 -5.54
N ALA A 44 -29.75 13.65 -4.84
CA ALA A 44 -28.77 14.52 -5.48
C ALA A 44 -27.86 13.62 -6.30
N ALA A 45 -27.75 13.88 -7.60
CA ALA A 45 -26.84 13.16 -8.47
C ALA A 45 -25.47 13.24 -7.80
N GLY A 46 -25.04 12.12 -7.19
CA GLY A 46 -23.70 12.00 -6.65
C GLY A 46 -22.76 12.37 -7.79
N THR A 47 -21.71 13.13 -7.49
CA THR A 47 -20.66 13.39 -8.47
C THR A 47 -20.30 12.06 -9.12
N ASN A 48 -20.41 11.96 -10.45
CA ASN A 48 -20.06 10.78 -11.24
C ASN A 48 -18.54 10.57 -11.21
N VAL A 49 -17.94 10.47 -10.02
CA VAL A 49 -16.49 10.41 -9.80
C VAL A 49 -16.22 9.16 -8.98
N LEU A 50 -15.26 8.37 -9.44
CA LEU A 50 -14.72 7.22 -8.72
C LEU A 50 -13.25 7.48 -8.41
N ARG A 51 -12.92 7.66 -7.13
CA ARG A 51 -11.55 7.91 -6.66
C ARG A 51 -10.85 6.61 -6.35
N ILE A 52 -9.67 6.41 -6.91
CA ILE A 52 -8.95 5.15 -6.87
C ILE A 52 -7.51 5.40 -6.38
N ALA A 53 -7.14 4.84 -5.21
CA ALA A 53 -5.74 4.78 -4.82
C ALA A 53 -5.06 3.59 -5.50
N THR A 54 -3.87 3.79 -6.06
CA THR A 54 -3.18 2.75 -6.84
C THR A 54 -1.67 2.83 -6.67
N THR A 55 -0.93 1.90 -7.27
CA THR A 55 0.54 1.88 -7.20
C THR A 55 1.18 2.57 -8.39
N THR A 56 2.30 3.27 -8.16
CA THR A 56 3.10 3.87 -9.26
C THR A 56 3.55 2.84 -10.29
N SER A 57 3.82 1.60 -9.87
CA SER A 57 4.17 0.52 -10.79
C SER A 57 3.02 0.14 -11.72
N LEU A 58 1.77 0.17 -11.24
CA LEU A 58 0.60 -0.12 -12.08
C LEU A 58 0.31 1.03 -13.04
N GLU A 59 0.43 2.28 -12.58
CA GLU A 59 0.33 3.48 -13.42
C GLU A 59 1.31 3.42 -14.61
N ASN A 60 2.58 3.09 -14.32
CA ASN A 60 3.64 3.01 -15.32
C ASN A 60 3.43 1.93 -16.40
N THR A 61 2.49 1.00 -16.22
CA THR A 61 2.13 0.03 -17.26
C THR A 61 1.30 0.65 -18.39
N GLY A 62 0.68 1.81 -18.16
CA GLY A 62 -0.30 2.42 -19.05
C GLY A 62 -1.70 1.77 -19.00
N LEU A 63 -1.90 0.73 -18.18
CA LEU A 63 -3.20 0.06 -18.05
C LEU A 63 -4.31 1.01 -17.56
N LEU A 64 -3.99 1.90 -16.61
CA LEU A 64 -4.99 2.76 -15.96
C LEU A 64 -5.58 3.77 -16.94
N ALA A 65 -4.76 4.36 -17.81
CA ALA A 65 -5.22 5.26 -18.88
C ALA A 65 -6.17 4.57 -19.87
N GLU A 66 -5.93 3.30 -20.21
CA GLU A 66 -6.84 2.56 -21.09
C GLU A 66 -8.13 2.15 -20.39
N LEU A 67 -8.06 1.79 -19.10
CA LEU A 67 -9.23 1.52 -18.26
C LEU A 67 -10.12 2.74 -18.11
N GLU A 68 -9.54 3.91 -17.84
CA GLU A 68 -10.22 5.21 -17.81
C GLU A 68 -10.99 5.41 -19.12
N ARG A 69 -10.27 5.44 -20.25
CA ARG A 69 -10.85 5.66 -21.58
C ARG A 69 -12.05 4.74 -21.87
N VAL A 70 -11.92 3.44 -21.56
CA VAL A 70 -12.98 2.45 -21.84
C VAL A 70 -14.13 2.54 -20.83
N TYR A 71 -13.86 2.77 -19.56
CA TYR A 71 -14.88 2.75 -18.51
C TYR A 71 -15.71 4.03 -18.51
N GLU A 72 -15.07 5.18 -18.63
CA GLU A 72 -15.74 6.48 -18.69
C GLU A 72 -16.67 6.56 -19.91
N SER A 73 -16.20 6.13 -21.09
CA SER A 73 -17.00 6.14 -22.32
C SER A 73 -18.23 5.23 -22.26
N LYS A 74 -18.22 4.18 -21.42
CA LYS A 74 -19.35 3.25 -21.26
C LYS A 74 -20.33 3.68 -20.18
N THR A 75 -19.85 4.32 -19.13
CA THR A 75 -20.62 4.54 -17.89
C THR A 75 -20.94 6.00 -17.63
N GLY A 76 -20.17 6.94 -18.19
CA GLY A 76 -20.24 8.37 -17.86
C GLY A 76 -19.69 8.73 -16.48
N MET A 77 -18.94 7.82 -15.86
CA MET A 77 -18.12 8.09 -14.66
C MET A 77 -16.82 8.80 -15.04
N ASP A 78 -16.24 9.54 -14.10
CA ASP A 78 -14.93 10.19 -14.10
C ASP A 78 -14.02 9.40 -13.14
N LEU A 79 -12.95 8.81 -13.66
CA LEU A 79 -12.03 7.99 -12.87
C LEU A 79 -10.83 8.83 -12.46
N GLN A 80 -10.62 8.96 -11.14
CA GLN A 80 -9.52 9.75 -10.59
C GLN A 80 -8.53 8.84 -9.87
N PHE A 81 -7.35 8.65 -10.48
CA PHE A 81 -6.29 7.83 -9.92
C PHE A 81 -5.30 8.62 -9.07
N ILE A 82 -4.91 8.06 -7.93
CA ILE A 82 -3.83 8.55 -7.06
C ILE A 82 -2.76 7.47 -6.98
N ALA A 83 -1.68 7.62 -7.76
CA ALA A 83 -0.58 6.66 -7.81
C ALA A 83 0.49 6.95 -6.75
N GLN A 84 0.72 5.99 -5.86
CA GLN A 84 1.66 6.10 -4.74
C GLN A 84 2.23 4.72 -4.34
N GLY A 85 2.92 4.58 -3.22
CA GLY A 85 3.38 3.25 -2.75
C GLY A 85 2.22 2.38 -2.24
N THR A 86 2.36 1.05 -2.24
CA THR A 86 1.30 0.11 -1.78
C THR A 86 0.78 0.45 -0.39
N GLY A 87 1.66 0.64 0.60
CA GLY A 87 1.26 1.01 1.96
C GLY A 87 0.54 2.36 2.01
N GLN A 88 1.02 3.36 1.26
CA GLN A 88 0.39 4.68 1.18
C GLN A 88 -1.01 4.61 0.56
N SER A 89 -1.22 3.74 -0.44
CA SER A 89 -2.52 3.51 -1.06
C SER A 89 -3.51 2.86 -0.11
N LEU A 90 -3.07 1.85 0.64
CA LEU A 90 -3.89 1.23 1.68
C LEU A 90 -4.21 2.23 2.79
N ASP A 91 -3.24 3.03 3.26
CA ASP A 91 -3.48 4.05 4.27
C ASP A 91 -4.44 5.16 3.80
N THR A 92 -4.39 5.50 2.51
CA THR A 92 -5.33 6.44 1.89
C THR A 92 -6.75 5.87 1.87
N ALA A 93 -6.89 4.57 1.58
CA ALA A 93 -8.18 3.89 1.67
C ALA A 93 -8.67 3.75 3.12
N ARG A 94 -7.79 3.46 4.09
CA ARG A 94 -8.13 3.38 5.53
C ARG A 94 -8.73 4.69 6.05
N ARG A 95 -8.28 5.84 5.54
CA ARG A 95 -8.83 7.17 5.89
C ARG A 95 -10.16 7.49 5.23
N GLY A 96 -10.60 6.70 4.25
CA GLY A 96 -11.80 6.96 3.46
C GLY A 96 -11.62 8.06 2.41
N ASP A 97 -10.38 8.34 2.00
CA ASP A 97 -10.08 9.38 1.00
C ASP A 97 -10.42 8.93 -0.45
N VAL A 98 -10.60 7.63 -0.66
CA VAL A 98 -10.88 6.99 -1.96
C VAL A 98 -12.01 5.97 -1.87
N ASP A 99 -12.64 5.67 -2.99
CA ASP A 99 -13.76 4.74 -3.11
C ASP A 99 -13.29 3.30 -3.38
N LEU A 100 -12.10 3.15 -3.97
CA LEU A 100 -11.51 1.88 -4.38
C LEU A 100 -9.98 1.92 -4.24
N VAL A 101 -9.37 0.77 -3.96
CA VAL A 101 -7.91 0.62 -3.93
C VAL A 101 -7.46 -0.50 -4.88
N LEU A 102 -6.43 -0.23 -5.69
CA LEU A 102 -5.78 -1.17 -6.59
C LEU A 102 -4.32 -1.36 -6.17
N VAL A 103 -4.02 -2.48 -5.52
CA VAL A 103 -2.68 -2.84 -5.06
C VAL A 103 -2.31 -4.25 -5.54
N HIS A 104 -1.07 -4.67 -5.26
CA HIS A 104 -0.54 -5.98 -5.64
C HIS A 104 0.32 -6.58 -4.53
N SER A 105 -0.18 -6.53 -3.30
CA SER A 105 0.46 -7.13 -2.13
C SER A 105 -0.56 -7.98 -1.36
N PRO A 106 -0.68 -9.28 -1.71
CA PRO A 106 -1.71 -10.15 -1.15
C PRO A 106 -1.77 -10.18 0.38
N GLY A 107 -0.62 -10.20 1.06
CA GLY A 107 -0.59 -10.19 2.53
C GLY A 107 -1.14 -8.89 3.14
N LEU A 108 -0.77 -7.73 2.58
CA LEU A 108 -1.31 -6.45 3.05
C LEU A 108 -2.77 -6.24 2.66
N GLU A 109 -3.22 -6.81 1.54
CA GLU A 109 -4.62 -6.82 1.12
C GLU A 109 -5.49 -7.65 2.05
N GLU A 110 -5.02 -8.83 2.46
CA GLU A 110 -5.70 -9.71 3.42
C GLU A 110 -5.85 -9.00 4.77
N GLU A 111 -4.76 -8.43 5.31
CA GLU A 111 -4.78 -7.63 6.53
C GLU A 111 -5.80 -6.48 6.43
N PHE A 112 -5.79 -5.71 5.34
CA PHE A 112 -6.71 -4.59 5.12
C PHE A 112 -8.19 -5.00 5.11
N VAL A 113 -8.51 -6.19 4.58
CA VAL A 113 -9.88 -6.73 4.56
C VAL A 113 -10.26 -7.29 5.94
N ASP A 114 -9.36 -8.01 6.60
CA ASP A 114 -9.58 -8.59 7.92
C ASP A 114 -9.77 -7.51 9.01
N GLU A 115 -9.08 -6.39 8.88
CA GLU A 115 -9.27 -5.19 9.70
C GLU A 115 -10.59 -4.46 9.42
N GLY A 116 -11.31 -4.83 8.36
CA GLY A 116 -12.63 -4.29 7.99
C GLY A 116 -12.61 -3.00 7.17
N TYR A 117 -11.46 -2.60 6.63
CA TYR A 117 -11.34 -1.41 5.79
C TYR A 117 -11.73 -1.64 4.33
N GLY A 118 -11.59 -2.89 3.86
CA GLY A 118 -11.94 -3.31 2.50
C GLY A 118 -13.11 -4.26 2.45
N ILE A 119 -13.90 -4.18 1.38
CA ILE A 119 -14.91 -5.18 1.04
C ILE A 119 -14.75 -5.62 -0.41
N ASN A 120 -15.21 -6.84 -0.71
CA ASN A 120 -15.25 -7.38 -2.08
C ASN A 120 -13.86 -7.41 -2.78
N PRO A 121 -12.85 -8.09 -2.19
CA PRO A 121 -11.55 -8.24 -2.84
C PRO A 121 -11.68 -8.98 -4.18
N ARG A 122 -11.04 -8.46 -5.23
CA ARG A 122 -11.05 -9.04 -6.58
C ARG A 122 -9.66 -8.96 -7.21
N CYS A 123 -9.13 -10.12 -7.58
CA CYS A 123 -7.95 -10.19 -8.43
C CYS A 123 -8.36 -9.87 -9.88
N ILE A 124 -7.81 -8.79 -10.44
CA ILE A 124 -8.04 -8.37 -11.83
C ILE A 124 -6.83 -8.60 -12.74
N ALA A 125 -5.65 -8.74 -12.14
CA ALA A 125 -4.37 -8.90 -12.81
C ALA A 125 -3.37 -9.56 -11.85
N TYR A 126 -2.35 -10.19 -12.42
CA TYR A 126 -1.19 -10.70 -11.71
C TYR A 126 0.05 -10.32 -12.51
N ASN A 127 1.18 -10.18 -11.81
CA ASN A 127 2.48 -10.02 -12.40
C ASN A 127 3.33 -11.25 -12.11
N TYR A 128 4.36 -11.45 -12.93
CA TYR A 128 5.36 -12.47 -12.70
C TYR A 128 6.70 -11.79 -12.44
N PHE A 129 7.48 -12.39 -11.53
CA PHE A 129 8.89 -12.08 -11.40
C PHE A 129 9.69 -13.10 -12.19
N ILE A 130 10.75 -12.62 -12.84
CA ILE A 130 11.68 -13.46 -13.59
C ILE A 130 13.09 -13.15 -13.12
N ILE A 131 13.91 -14.19 -13.02
CA ILE A 131 15.36 -14.04 -12.84
C ILE A 131 15.95 -13.91 -14.24
N VAL A 132 16.76 -12.88 -14.46
CA VAL A 132 17.41 -12.60 -15.75
C VAL A 132 18.92 -12.55 -15.56
N GLY A 133 19.66 -12.99 -16.57
CA GLY A 133 21.11 -13.04 -16.55
C GLY A 133 21.70 -13.23 -17.95
N PRO A 134 23.03 -13.41 -18.06
CA PRO A 134 23.72 -13.63 -19.33
C PRO A 134 23.24 -14.89 -20.07
N GLU A 135 23.29 -14.87 -21.40
CA GLU A 135 22.92 -16.02 -22.25
C GLU A 135 23.76 -17.28 -21.96
N SER A 136 25.00 -17.11 -21.51
CA SER A 136 25.89 -18.21 -21.14
C SER A 136 25.48 -18.95 -19.87
N ASP A 137 24.56 -18.39 -19.07
CA ASP A 137 24.06 -18.95 -17.81
C ASP A 137 25.19 -19.55 -16.92
N PRO A 138 26.15 -18.73 -16.46
CA PRO A 138 27.31 -19.22 -15.71
C PRO A 138 26.92 -19.89 -14.38
N ALA A 139 25.77 -19.53 -13.81
CA ALA A 139 25.22 -20.16 -12.61
C ALA A 139 24.43 -21.46 -12.90
N GLY A 140 24.02 -21.70 -14.14
CA GLY A 140 23.30 -22.91 -14.55
C GLY A 140 21.86 -22.98 -14.00
N ILE A 141 21.18 -21.84 -13.86
CA ILE A 141 19.85 -21.76 -13.23
C ILE A 141 18.68 -21.75 -14.22
N ALA A 142 18.95 -21.70 -15.53
CA ALA A 142 17.89 -21.63 -16.53
C ALA A 142 16.92 -22.84 -16.42
N GLY A 143 15.62 -22.55 -16.30
CA GLY A 143 14.57 -23.57 -16.19
C GLY A 143 14.46 -24.24 -14.81
N THR A 144 15.19 -23.76 -13.81
CA THR A 144 15.06 -24.23 -12.42
C THR A 144 13.95 -23.48 -11.67
N ASP A 145 13.48 -24.09 -10.58
CA ASP A 145 12.55 -23.44 -9.65
C ASP A 145 13.21 -22.18 -9.02
N PRO A 146 12.49 -21.05 -8.83
CA PRO A 146 13.08 -19.81 -8.33
C PRO A 146 13.82 -19.95 -6.99
N VAL A 147 13.30 -20.76 -6.06
CA VAL A 147 13.93 -20.96 -4.75
C VAL A 147 15.23 -21.76 -4.91
N ALA A 148 15.21 -22.79 -5.76
CA ALA A 148 16.40 -23.56 -6.11
C ALA A 148 17.45 -22.72 -6.87
N ALA A 149 17.00 -21.80 -7.73
CA ALA A 149 17.85 -20.86 -8.44
C ALA A 149 18.61 -19.96 -7.47
N PHE A 150 17.91 -19.39 -6.47
CA PHE A 150 18.53 -18.55 -5.43
C PHE A 150 19.61 -19.32 -4.65
N GLY A 151 19.33 -20.56 -4.24
CA GLY A 151 20.36 -21.40 -3.59
C GLY A 151 21.56 -21.70 -4.49
N THR A 152 21.34 -21.89 -5.80
CA THR A 152 22.42 -22.12 -6.77
C THR A 152 23.26 -20.87 -6.99
N ILE A 153 22.63 -19.69 -7.10
CA ILE A 153 23.29 -18.40 -7.21
C ILE A 153 24.15 -18.15 -5.97
N TYR A 154 23.61 -18.36 -4.77
CA TYR A 154 24.35 -18.22 -3.52
C TYR A 154 25.60 -19.11 -3.51
N ALA A 155 25.44 -20.40 -3.80
CA ALA A 155 26.56 -21.33 -3.82
C ALA A 155 27.63 -20.95 -4.87
N ALA A 156 27.21 -20.47 -6.04
CA ALA A 156 28.13 -20.02 -7.08
C ALA A 156 28.86 -18.73 -6.68
N GLY A 157 28.16 -17.78 -6.06
CA GLY A 157 28.74 -16.54 -5.54
C GLY A 157 29.77 -16.79 -4.44
N GLU A 158 29.43 -17.62 -3.46
CA GLU A 158 30.34 -18.00 -2.36
C GLU A 158 31.60 -18.72 -2.87
N ASN A 159 31.45 -19.53 -3.93
CA ASN A 159 32.58 -20.20 -4.58
C ASN A 159 33.41 -19.26 -5.48
N ASN A 160 33.04 -17.98 -5.58
CA ASN A 160 33.64 -17.02 -6.51
C ASN A 160 33.67 -17.54 -7.96
N THR A 161 32.58 -18.19 -8.38
CA THR A 161 32.42 -18.64 -9.77
C THR A 161 32.52 -17.42 -10.69
N PRO A 162 33.39 -17.46 -11.73
CA PRO A 162 33.52 -16.35 -12.67
C PRO A 162 32.17 -15.98 -13.30
N ASP A 163 31.97 -14.68 -13.53
CA ASP A 163 30.79 -14.12 -14.20
C ASP A 163 29.46 -14.37 -13.46
N VAL A 164 29.50 -14.73 -12.18
CA VAL A 164 28.31 -14.84 -11.32
C VAL A 164 28.27 -13.67 -10.34
N ALA A 165 27.30 -12.78 -10.55
CA ALA A 165 26.91 -11.74 -9.61
C ALA A 165 25.38 -11.65 -9.54
N PHE A 166 24.86 -11.30 -8.37
CA PHE A 166 23.46 -11.01 -8.13
C PHE A 166 23.32 -9.52 -7.82
N VAL A 167 22.56 -8.79 -8.64
CA VAL A 167 22.32 -7.36 -8.44
C VAL A 167 20.92 -7.16 -7.86
N SER A 168 20.87 -6.77 -6.60
CA SER A 168 19.63 -6.42 -5.91
C SER A 168 19.14 -5.03 -6.31
N ARG A 169 17.83 -4.84 -6.23
CA ARG A 169 17.22 -3.51 -6.29
C ARG A 169 17.66 -2.62 -5.14
N GLY A 170 17.69 -3.14 -3.91
CA GLY A 170 18.14 -2.39 -2.74
C GLY A 170 17.28 -1.18 -2.33
N ASP A 171 16.10 -1.02 -2.92
CA ASP A 171 15.34 0.25 -2.89
C ASP A 171 14.05 0.17 -2.07
N ASN A 172 13.85 -0.93 -1.34
CA ASN A 172 12.66 -1.25 -0.55
C ASN A 172 11.34 -1.26 -1.36
N SER A 173 11.44 -1.45 -2.68
CA SER A 173 10.27 -1.66 -3.53
C SER A 173 9.64 -3.05 -3.34
N GLY A 174 8.45 -3.26 -3.92
CA GLY A 174 7.83 -4.59 -3.95
C GLY A 174 8.70 -5.68 -4.59
N THR A 175 9.50 -5.33 -5.60
CA THR A 175 10.50 -6.26 -6.20
C THR A 175 11.59 -6.62 -5.21
N HIS A 176 12.10 -5.64 -4.45
CA HIS A 176 13.09 -5.88 -3.41
C HIS A 176 12.51 -6.76 -2.29
N ASN A 177 11.26 -6.54 -1.89
CA ASN A 177 10.61 -7.38 -0.89
C ASN A 177 10.40 -8.82 -1.39
N GLN A 178 10.06 -9.00 -2.67
CA GLN A 178 9.97 -10.34 -3.27
C GLN A 178 11.34 -11.05 -3.31
N GLU A 179 12.42 -10.32 -3.61
CA GLU A 179 13.79 -10.84 -3.54
C GLU A 179 14.11 -11.33 -2.12
N LYS A 180 13.85 -10.52 -1.09
CA LYS A 180 14.08 -10.91 0.32
C LYS A 180 13.32 -12.17 0.69
N ALA A 181 12.04 -12.26 0.29
CA ALA A 181 11.22 -13.44 0.52
C ALA A 181 11.82 -14.69 -0.14
N LEU A 182 12.34 -14.58 -1.37
CA LEU A 182 12.99 -15.70 -2.06
C LEU A 182 14.30 -16.14 -1.40
N TRP A 183 15.10 -15.21 -0.87
CA TRP A 183 16.28 -15.56 -0.08
C TRP A 183 15.92 -16.34 1.18
N GLU A 184 14.90 -15.88 1.91
CA GLU A 184 14.41 -16.54 3.12
C GLU A 184 13.83 -17.92 2.81
N GLU A 185 13.03 -18.05 1.74
CA GLU A 185 12.50 -19.34 1.27
C GLU A 185 13.61 -20.31 0.84
N ALA A 186 14.72 -19.80 0.30
CA ALA A 186 15.90 -20.58 -0.04
C ALA A 186 16.75 -20.97 1.18
N GLY A 187 16.37 -20.53 2.38
CA GLY A 187 17.01 -20.87 3.65
C GLY A 187 18.12 -19.92 4.09
N TYR A 188 18.20 -18.73 3.49
CA TYR A 188 19.20 -17.71 3.83
C TYR A 188 18.54 -16.56 4.60
N ASN A 189 19.14 -16.15 5.70
CA ASN A 189 18.72 -14.95 6.41
C ASN A 189 19.18 -13.72 5.61
N TYR A 190 18.23 -12.89 5.18
CA TYR A 190 18.56 -11.75 4.32
C TYR A 190 19.58 -10.79 4.96
N ASP A 191 19.39 -10.41 6.22
CA ASP A 191 20.28 -9.43 6.86
C ASP A 191 21.69 -10.01 7.09
N ASN A 192 21.79 -11.23 7.62
CA ASN A 192 23.07 -11.81 8.03
C ASN A 192 23.81 -12.50 6.88
N ASP A 193 23.12 -13.32 6.07
CA ASP A 193 23.77 -14.15 5.04
C ASP A 193 23.93 -13.40 3.71
N ILE A 194 23.01 -12.48 3.40
CA ILE A 194 22.99 -11.77 2.12
C ILE A 194 23.54 -10.35 2.25
N LEU A 195 22.92 -9.50 3.08
CA LEU A 195 23.27 -8.09 3.15
C LEU A 195 24.64 -7.85 3.82
N GLU A 196 24.91 -8.52 4.93
CA GLU A 196 26.18 -8.42 5.65
C GLU A 196 27.19 -9.52 5.29
N GLY A 197 26.68 -10.72 4.98
CA GLY A 197 27.47 -11.94 4.82
C GLY A 197 27.97 -12.19 3.40
N ALA A 198 27.27 -11.69 2.38
CA ALA A 198 27.65 -11.96 1.00
C ALA A 198 28.93 -11.20 0.62
N GLY A 199 29.76 -11.86 -0.18
CA GLY A 199 30.94 -11.25 -0.77
C GLY A 199 30.61 -10.27 -1.91
N ALA A 200 31.62 -9.97 -2.74
CA ALA A 200 31.48 -9.05 -3.87
C ALA A 200 30.49 -9.51 -4.97
N TRP A 201 30.01 -10.76 -4.88
CA TRP A 201 29.04 -11.33 -5.81
C TRP A 201 27.62 -10.78 -5.60
N TYR A 202 27.28 -10.30 -4.40
CA TYR A 202 26.00 -9.61 -4.15
C TYR A 202 26.20 -8.10 -4.24
N VAL A 203 25.38 -7.43 -5.05
CA VAL A 203 25.46 -6.00 -5.31
C VAL A 203 24.14 -5.35 -4.97
N ASP A 204 24.09 -4.69 -3.82
CA ASP A 204 22.97 -3.79 -3.46
C ASP A 204 23.06 -2.50 -4.29
N ALA A 205 22.16 -2.34 -5.26
CA ALA A 205 22.20 -1.21 -6.17
C ALA A 205 21.57 0.07 -5.61
N GLY A 206 20.66 -0.02 -4.62
CA GLY A 206 19.84 1.10 -4.15
C GLY A 206 19.10 1.85 -5.26
N LYS A 207 18.66 1.14 -6.31
CA LYS A 207 18.23 1.70 -7.61
C LYS A 207 16.87 1.15 -8.07
N GLY A 208 16.23 1.92 -8.94
CA GLY A 208 15.01 1.51 -9.64
C GLY A 208 15.27 0.41 -10.70
N MET A 209 14.20 -0.22 -11.17
CA MET A 209 14.26 -1.42 -12.02
C MET A 209 15.18 -1.29 -13.25
N GLY A 210 15.03 -0.21 -14.03
CA GLY A 210 15.81 -0.02 -15.25
C GLY A 210 17.31 0.11 -14.96
N ASP A 211 17.67 0.93 -13.97
CA ASP A 211 19.07 1.16 -13.59
C ASP A 211 19.72 -0.10 -13.00
N THR A 212 18.96 -0.91 -12.26
CA THR A 212 19.44 -2.20 -11.73
C THR A 212 19.75 -3.18 -12.87
N LEU A 213 18.92 -3.24 -13.92
CA LEU A 213 19.19 -4.08 -15.09
C LEU A 213 20.42 -3.62 -15.88
N ILE A 214 20.62 -2.30 -16.00
CA ILE A 214 21.82 -1.73 -16.63
C ILE A 214 23.06 -2.14 -15.84
N LEU A 215 23.04 -1.97 -14.51
CA LEU A 215 24.14 -2.36 -13.63
C LEU A 215 24.41 -3.87 -13.70
N ALA A 216 23.38 -4.71 -13.73
CA ALA A 216 23.52 -6.15 -13.87
C ALA A 216 24.20 -6.57 -15.18
N ASN A 217 24.00 -5.82 -16.26
CA ASN A 217 24.65 -6.07 -17.55
C ASN A 217 26.13 -5.61 -17.59
N GLU A 218 26.58 -4.82 -16.61
CA GLU A 218 27.97 -4.37 -16.48
C GLU A 218 28.80 -5.25 -15.53
N LYS A 219 28.18 -6.24 -14.89
CA LYS A 219 28.81 -7.22 -14.00
C LYS A 219 29.17 -8.49 -14.76
#